data_AF-A0A497M0B1-F1
#
_entry.id   AF-A0A497M0B1-F1
#
_cell.length_a   1.000
_cell.length_b   1.000
_cell.length_c   1.000
_cell.angle_alpha   90.00
_cell.angle_beta   90.00
_cell.angle_gamma   90.00
#
_symmetry.space_group_name_H-M   'P 1'
#
loop_
_entity.id
_entity.type
_entity.pdbx_description
1 polymer ?
#
loop_
_entity_poly.entity_id
_entity_poly.type
_entity_poly.pdbx_seq_one_letter_code
_entity_poly.pdbx_strand_id
1 'polypeptide(L)' 'MSRDKVYPLLFILIGLAIILHQLVFYGKVWEWKDALHHEVFAGLAIAFGLGIFVGRRLKS' A
#
# COMPACT_ATOMS: atom_id res chain seq x y z
N MET A 1 -5.62 -5.73 -18.99
CA MET A 1 -5.56 -4.39 -18.34
C MET A 1 -4.17 -3.80 -18.57
N SER A 2 -4.03 -2.50 -18.82
CA SER A 2 -2.71 -1.91 -19.15
C SER A 2 -1.75 -1.96 -17.94
N ARG A 3 -0.44 -2.11 -18.19
CA ARG A 3 0.59 -2.31 -17.15
C ARG A 3 0.60 -1.17 -16.12
N ASP A 4 0.38 0.04 -16.61
CA ASP A 4 0.23 1.27 -15.83
C ASP A 4 -1.04 1.31 -14.94
N LYS A 5 -1.99 0.36 -15.09
CA LYS A 5 -3.14 0.14 -14.19
C LYS A 5 -2.91 -1.05 -13.27
N VAL A 6 -2.25 -2.09 -13.79
CA VAL A 6 -1.99 -3.34 -13.06
C VAL A 6 -0.97 -3.12 -11.94
N TYR A 7 0.17 -2.49 -12.22
CA TYR A 7 1.21 -2.29 -11.20
C TYR A 7 0.75 -1.41 -10.04
N PRO A 8 0.09 -0.26 -10.25
CA PRO A 8 -0.41 0.55 -9.15
C PRO A 8 -1.44 -0.18 -8.29
N LEU A 9 -2.32 -0.96 -8.93
CA LEU A 9 -3.29 -1.78 -8.20
C LEU A 9 -2.60 -2.85 -7.36
N LEU A 10 -1.58 -3.54 -7.91
CA LEU A 10 -0.79 -4.51 -7.17
C LEU A 10 -0.11 -3.89 -5.95
N PHE A 11 0.49 -2.70 -6.09
CA PHE A 11 1.11 -1.97 -4.97
C PHE A 11 0.11 -1.67 -3.85
N ILE A 12 -1.10 -1.21 -4.19
CA ILE A 12 -2.16 -0.97 -3.20
C ILE A 12 -2.58 -2.28 -2.52
N LEU A 13 -2.81 -3.34 -3.29
CA LEU A 13 -3.23 -4.63 -2.75
C LEU A 13 -2.17 -5.24 -1.83
N ILE A 14 -0.88 -5.12 -2.15
CA ILE A 14 0.22 -5.57 -1.30
C ILE A 14 0.23 -4.80 0.03
N GLY A 15 0.12 -3.48 0.00
CA GLY A 15 0.07 -2.69 1.23
C GLY A 15 -1.16 -3.02 2.09
N LEU A 16 -2.32 -3.23 1.47
CA LEU A 16 -3.52 -3.70 2.18
C LEU A 16 -3.35 -5.10 2.77
N ALA A 17 -2.67 -6.01 2.06
CA ALA A 17 -2.37 -7.35 2.56
C ALA A 17 -1.44 -7.32 3.79
N ILE A 18 -0.45 -6.42 3.82
CA ILE A 18 0.43 -6.23 4.97
C ILE A 18 -0.36 -5.69 6.18
N ILE A 19 -1.24 -4.70 5.97
CA ILE A 19 -2.12 -4.19 7.04
C ILE A 19 -3.03 -5.30 7.57
N LEU A 20 -3.63 -6.08 6.68
CA LEU A 20 -4.51 -7.19 7.07
C LEU A 20 -3.75 -8.27 7.83
N HIS A 21 -2.56 -8.63 7.38
CA HIS A 21 -1.67 -9.54 8.09
C HIS A 21 -1.39 -9.01 9.51
N GLN A 22 -1.02 -7.75 9.65
CA GLN A 22 -0.78 -7.17 10.97
C GLN A 22 -2.01 -7.21 11.87
N LEU A 23 -3.19 -6.89 11.32
CA LEU A 23 -4.45 -6.90 12.05
C LEU A 23 -4.81 -8.32 12.53
N VAL A 24 -4.70 -9.33 11.67
CA VAL A 24 -5.08 -10.72 11.99
C VAL A 24 -4.15 -11.34 13.02
N PHE A 25 -2.84 -11.11 12.92
CA PHE A 25 -1.84 -11.78 13.76
C PHE A 25 -1.53 -11.04 15.06
N TYR A 26 -1.62 -9.70 15.06
CA TYR A 26 -1.22 -8.87 16.21
C TYR A 26 -2.36 -8.04 16.80
N GLY A 27 -3.56 -8.08 16.20
CA GLY A 27 -4.73 -7.34 16.70
C GLY A 27 -4.59 -5.83 16.60
N LYS A 28 -3.64 -5.33 15.80
CA LYS A 28 -3.34 -3.90 15.66
C LYS A 28 -3.18 -3.55 14.18
N VAL A 29 -3.72 -2.41 13.79
CA VAL A 29 -3.52 -1.84 12.44
C VAL A 29 -2.19 -1.09 12.36
N TRP A 30 -1.72 -0.55 13.48
CA TRP A 30 -0.53 0.28 13.57
C TRP A 30 0.11 0.17 14.95
N GLU A 31 1.44 0.08 15.01
CA GLU A 31 2.28 -0.06 16.19
C GLU A 31 3.52 0.83 16.07
N TRP A 32 3.44 2.00 16.69
CA TRP A 32 4.49 3.02 16.65
C TRP A 32 5.85 2.54 17.16
N LYS A 33 5.88 1.53 18.03
CA LYS A 33 7.14 1.00 18.58
C LYS A 33 7.91 0.13 17.60
N ASP A 34 7.21 -0.52 16.67
CA ASP A 34 7.79 -1.44 15.67
C ASP A 34 7.44 -1.01 14.22
N ALA A 35 7.15 0.28 14.02
CA ALA A 35 6.63 0.81 12.76
C ALA A 35 7.57 0.63 11.55
N LEU A 36 8.86 0.43 11.81
CA LEU A 36 9.86 0.14 10.77
C LEU A 36 9.68 -1.24 10.09
N HIS A 37 8.80 -2.10 10.59
CA HIS A 37 8.73 -3.50 10.12
C HIS A 37 7.58 -3.81 9.15
N HIS A 38 6.41 -3.18 9.28
CA HIS A 38 5.23 -3.53 8.46
C HIS A 38 4.47 -2.29 7.96
N GLU A 39 4.30 -1.31 8.84
CA GLU A 39 3.46 -0.13 8.63
C GLU A 39 4.03 0.84 7.60
N VAL A 40 5.33 1.14 7.71
CA VAL A 40 6.01 2.03 6.76
C VAL A 40 6.04 1.41 5.37
N PHE A 41 6.26 0.09 5.26
CA PHE A 41 6.24 -0.61 3.97
C PHE A 41 4.84 -0.64 3.36
N ALA A 42 3.80 -0.91 4.16
CA ALA A 42 2.42 -0.88 3.71
C ALA A 42 2.00 0.53 3.22
N GLY A 43 2.34 1.56 4.00
CA GLY A 43 2.08 2.95 3.66
C GLY A 43 2.78 3.38 2.38
N LEU A 44 4.06 3.05 2.22
CA LEU A 44 4.83 3.33 1.00
C LEU A 44 4.23 2.62 -0.22
N ALA A 45 3.89 1.34 -0.10
CA ALA A 45 3.30 0.59 -1.20
C ALA A 45 1.97 1.21 -1.66
N ILE A 46 1.08 1.55 -0.72
CA ILE A 46 -0.19 2.22 -1.03
C ILE A 46 0.06 3.60 -1.65
N ALA A 47 0.96 4.39 -1.07
CA ALA A 47 1.29 5.73 -1.57
C ALA A 47 1.83 5.70 -3.00
N PHE A 48 2.69 4.74 -3.35
CA PHE A 48 3.18 4.58 -4.72
C PHE A 48 2.05 4.24 -5.70
N GLY A 49 1.18 3.29 -5.36
CA GLY A 49 0.06 2.93 -6.23
C GLY A 49 -0.92 4.09 -6.43
N LEU A 50 -1.29 4.79 -5.36
CA LEU A 50 -2.13 5.98 -5.44
C LEU A 50 -1.46 7.11 -6.24
N GLY A 51 -0.18 7.36 -6.00
CA GLY A 51 0.60 8.39 -6.70
C GLY A 51 0.62 8.16 -8.21
N ILE A 52 0.76 6.92 -8.67
CA ILE A 52 0.70 6.59 -10.10
C ILE A 52 -0.72 6.84 -10.65
N PHE A 53 -1.78 6.44 -9.92
CA PHE A 53 -3.14 6.72 -10.37
C PHE A 53 -3.46 8.21 -10.47
N VAL A 54 -3.04 9.00 -9.47
CA VAL A 54 -3.20 10.46 -9.48
C VAL A 54 -2.41 11.08 -10.63
N GLY A 55 -1.13 10.72 -10.80
CA GLY A 55 -0.30 11.24 -11.89
C GLY A 55 -0.89 10.96 -13.27
N ARG A 56 -1.50 9.77 -13.46
CA ARG A 56 -2.24 9.46 -14.68
C ARG A 56 -3.47 10.34 -14.87
N ARG A 57 -4.24 10.57 -13.81
CA ARG A 57 -5.45 11.39 -13.87
C ARG A 57 -5.12 12.84 -14.23
N LEU A 58 -3.99 13.36 -13.76
CA LEU A 58 -3.51 14.71 -14.05
C LEU A 58 -2.92 14.87 -15.46
N LYS A 59 -2.36 13.80 -16.03
CA LYS A 59 -1.82 13.80 -17.41
C LYS A 59 -2.92 13.72 -18.48
N SER A 60 -4.10 13.22 -18.12
CA SER A 60 -5.23 12.93 -19.03
C SER A 60 -6.19 14.09 -19.14
#